data_AF-A0AAP8JE05-F1
#
_entry.id   AF-A0AAP8JE05-F1
#
_cell.length_a   1.000
_cell.length_b   1.000
_cell.length_c   1.000
_cell.angle_alpha   90.00
_cell.angle_beta   90.00
_cell.angle_gamma   90.00
#
_symmetry.space_group_name_H-M   'P 1'
#
loop_
_entity.id
_entity.type
_entity.pdbx_description
1 polymer ?
#
loop_
_entity_poly.entity_id
_entity_poly.type
_entity_poly.pdbx_seq_one_letter_code
_entity_poly.pdbx_strand_id
1 'polypeptide(L)'
;MKNELEKVMSGRDMTENEMNMLANSIIQGELSEVQIASFLVALKMKGEAASELTGLARALQKAAIPIPTNLTNAMDNCGTGGDRSFSFNISTTAAFVLAAGGVNMAKHGNRSITSKSGSADVLEALGINLYLPAEKLAQVFDKVGLVFLFAQNLHPAMKYFTPVRRQLEIPTIMNLTGPLINPIPLDTQLLGTSRPDLLELTANVLKGLGRKRALVITGEGGMDEATPFGLNHYALLENDKVTLHGFRASDVGIPEVQLNDIRGGEAPENAEILKNVLENQPSAFLETTILNAGLGFYANGKVDSIKSGVDFAREVISTGAAFTKLHELQAEQIG
;
A
#
# COMPACT_ATOMS: atom_id res chain seq x y z
N MET A 1 3.21 30.89 -0.16
CA MET A 1 4.11 30.30 0.86
C MET A 1 4.04 30.96 2.24
N LYS A 2 4.14 32.29 2.37
CA LYS A 2 4.14 32.97 3.68
C LYS A 2 2.90 32.61 4.51
N ASN A 3 1.72 32.79 3.91
CA ASN A 3 0.45 32.56 4.60
C ASN A 3 0.27 31.09 5.01
N GLU A 4 0.70 30.15 4.16
CA GLU A 4 0.62 28.71 4.41
C GLU A 4 1.54 28.31 5.58
N LEU A 5 2.77 28.85 5.63
CA LEU A 5 3.67 28.63 6.76
C LEU A 5 3.13 29.24 8.05
N GLU A 6 2.69 30.50 8.03
CA GLU A 6 2.12 31.16 9.22
C GLU A 6 0.90 30.40 9.77
N LYS A 7 0.08 29.82 8.89
CA LYS A 7 -1.07 29.01 9.26
C LYS A 7 -0.66 27.71 9.97
N VAL A 8 0.22 26.92 9.36
CA VAL A 8 0.67 25.65 9.95
C VAL A 8 1.48 25.88 11.22
N MET A 9 2.34 26.89 11.27
CA MET A 9 3.11 27.27 12.46
C MET A 9 2.23 27.73 13.62
N SER A 10 1.03 28.26 13.34
CA SER A 10 0.05 28.61 14.37
C SER A 10 -0.83 27.41 14.80
N GLY A 11 -0.47 26.18 14.41
CA GLY A 11 -1.22 24.97 14.74
C GLY A 11 -2.57 24.84 14.02
N ARG A 12 -2.78 25.53 12.90
CA ARG A 12 -4.04 25.48 12.13
C ARG A 12 -3.90 24.56 10.92
N ASP A 13 -4.90 23.69 10.74
CA ASP A 13 -4.96 22.77 9.61
C ASP A 13 -5.25 23.49 8.29
N MET A 14 -4.63 23.00 7.22
CA MET A 14 -4.99 23.38 5.87
C MET A 14 -6.20 22.58 5.39
N THR A 15 -7.07 23.24 4.63
CA THR A 15 -8.13 22.59 3.86
C THR A 15 -7.52 21.74 2.74
N GLU A 16 -8.31 20.80 2.23
CA GLU A 16 -7.91 19.97 1.10
C GLU A 16 -7.50 20.82 -0.12
N ASN A 17 -8.27 21.87 -0.42
CA ASN A 17 -7.99 22.75 -1.55
C ASN A 17 -6.70 23.55 -1.36
N GLU A 18 -6.45 24.11 -0.17
CA GLU A 18 -5.20 24.82 0.13
C GLU A 18 -3.99 23.90 -0.03
N MET A 19 -4.06 22.67 0.50
CA MET A 19 -2.95 21.74 0.40
C MET A 19 -2.76 21.23 -1.05
N ASN A 20 -3.85 21.05 -1.80
CA ASN A 20 -3.79 20.70 -3.21
C ASN A 20 -3.13 21.80 -4.05
N MET A 21 -3.51 23.07 -3.85
CA MET A 21 -2.88 24.20 -4.53
C MET A 21 -1.39 24.30 -4.20
N LEU A 22 -1.02 24.16 -2.92
CA LEU A 22 0.38 24.20 -2.50
C LEU A 22 1.18 23.04 -3.13
N ALA A 23 0.64 21.83 -3.11
CA ALA A 23 1.27 20.67 -3.74
C ALA A 23 1.47 20.88 -5.25
N ASN A 24 0.50 21.48 -5.95
CA ASN A 24 0.62 21.85 -7.36
C ASN A 24 1.77 22.84 -7.61
N SER A 25 1.91 23.88 -6.79
CA SER A 25 3.04 24.81 -6.89
C SER A 25 4.40 24.12 -6.66
N ILE A 26 4.47 23.14 -5.75
CA ILE A 26 5.69 22.34 -5.56
C ILE A 26 6.04 21.56 -6.82
N ILE A 27 5.07 20.83 -7.38
CA ILE A 27 5.32 19.94 -8.54
C ILE A 27 5.48 20.71 -9.87
N GLN A 28 5.16 22.01 -9.89
CA GLN A 28 5.46 22.92 -10.99
C GLN A 28 6.85 23.56 -10.85
N GLY A 29 7.55 23.34 -9.73
CA GLY A 29 8.87 23.91 -9.48
C GLY A 29 8.84 25.38 -9.05
N GLU A 30 7.71 25.87 -8.55
CA GLU A 30 7.53 27.27 -8.15
C GLU A 30 8.11 27.57 -6.76
N LEU A 31 8.39 26.53 -5.96
CA LEU A 31 8.91 26.65 -4.60
C LEU A 31 10.34 26.16 -4.49
N SER A 32 11.14 26.86 -3.69
CA SER A 32 12.52 26.46 -3.38
C SER A 32 12.57 25.28 -2.41
N GLU A 33 13.69 24.55 -2.40
CA GLU A 33 13.92 23.46 -1.45
C GLU A 33 13.77 23.92 0.02
N VAL A 34 14.20 25.15 0.33
CA VAL A 34 14.08 25.75 1.68
C VAL A 34 12.60 25.93 2.07
N GLN A 35 11.77 26.40 1.14
CA GLN A 35 10.34 26.59 1.39
C GLN A 35 9.64 25.24 1.61
N ILE A 36 9.95 24.25 0.78
CA ILE A 36 9.42 22.88 0.91
C ILE A 36 9.85 22.27 2.24
N ALA A 37 11.15 22.35 2.60
CA ALA A 37 11.67 21.83 3.85
C ALA A 37 11.00 22.46 5.08
N SER A 38 10.89 23.79 5.07
CA SER A 38 10.26 24.57 6.15
C SER A 38 8.80 24.15 6.34
N PHE A 39 8.08 23.93 5.24
CA PHE A 39 6.70 23.51 5.27
C PHE A 39 6.53 22.07 5.80
N LEU A 40 7.34 21.13 5.32
CA LEU A 40 7.28 19.72 5.77
C LEU A 40 7.62 19.59 7.26
N VAL A 41 8.58 20.35 7.75
CA VAL A 41 8.93 20.37 9.19
C VAL A 41 7.82 21.01 10.00
N ALA A 42 7.26 22.14 9.56
CA ALA A 42 6.15 22.79 10.26
C ALA A 42 4.92 21.88 10.36
N LEU A 43 4.56 21.16 9.28
CA LEU A 43 3.46 20.19 9.29
C LEU A 43 3.72 19.06 10.29
N LYS A 44 4.94 18.51 10.28
CA LYS A 44 5.32 17.45 11.23
C LYS A 44 5.18 17.91 12.67
N MET A 45 5.57 19.15 12.99
CA MET A 45 5.48 19.71 14.34
C MET A 45 4.03 19.99 14.75
N LYS A 46 3.17 20.42 13.81
CA LYS A 46 1.73 20.59 14.03
C LYS A 46 1.02 19.24 14.27
N GLY A 47 1.45 18.21 13.55
CA GLY A 47 0.68 16.98 13.34
C GLY A 47 -0.11 17.07 12.05
N GLU A 48 -0.12 15.98 11.27
CA GLU A 48 -0.78 15.92 9.97
C GLU A 48 -2.32 15.85 10.12
N ALA A 49 -3.06 16.54 9.26
CA ALA A 49 -4.52 16.45 9.18
C ALA A 49 -4.97 15.61 7.97
N ALA A 50 -6.17 15.00 8.07
CA ALA A 50 -6.74 14.22 6.98
C ALA A 50 -6.97 15.06 5.71
N SER A 51 -7.39 16.32 5.86
CA SER A 51 -7.57 17.26 4.73
C SER A 51 -6.25 17.55 4.01
N GLU A 52 -5.16 17.70 4.74
CA GLU A 52 -3.82 17.94 4.19
C GLU A 52 -3.33 16.73 3.40
N LEU A 53 -3.40 15.54 4.00
CA LEU A 53 -2.95 14.33 3.32
C LEU A 53 -3.80 13.99 2.10
N THR A 54 -5.12 14.25 2.15
CA THR A 54 -6.03 14.11 1.00
C THR A 54 -5.66 15.06 -0.12
N GLY A 55 -5.46 16.36 0.18
CA GLY A 55 -5.13 17.38 -0.81
C GLY A 55 -3.79 17.11 -1.50
N LEU A 56 -2.79 16.70 -0.72
CA LEU A 56 -1.47 16.29 -1.21
C LEU A 56 -1.56 15.04 -2.10
N ALA A 57 -2.24 13.99 -1.63
CA ALA A 57 -2.38 12.75 -2.39
C ALA A 57 -3.11 12.99 -3.71
N ARG A 58 -4.19 13.78 -3.75
CA ARG A 58 -4.89 14.14 -5.00
C ARG A 58 -3.99 14.87 -5.99
N ALA A 59 -3.16 15.81 -5.53
CA ALA A 59 -2.24 16.53 -6.40
C ALA A 59 -1.21 15.56 -7.02
N LEU A 60 -0.68 14.64 -6.22
CA LEU A 60 0.29 13.64 -6.68
C LEU A 60 -0.35 12.60 -7.61
N GLN A 61 -1.57 12.12 -7.32
CA GLN A 61 -2.31 11.22 -8.23
C GLN A 61 -2.56 11.87 -9.59
N LYS A 62 -2.96 13.15 -9.61
CA LYS A 62 -3.18 13.89 -10.86
C LYS A 62 -1.89 14.13 -11.65
N ALA A 63 -0.76 14.20 -10.97
CA ALA A 63 0.56 14.39 -11.58
C ALA A 63 1.25 13.08 -11.98
N ALA A 64 0.66 11.93 -11.63
CA ALA A 64 1.17 10.62 -11.99
C ALA A 64 0.96 10.34 -13.49
N ILE A 65 1.76 9.44 -14.05
CA ILE A 65 1.57 8.95 -15.41
C ILE A 65 0.25 8.15 -15.44
N PRO A 66 -0.73 8.54 -16.28
CA PRO A 66 -2.02 7.87 -16.31
C PRO A 66 -1.90 6.47 -16.90
N ILE A 67 -2.60 5.49 -16.31
CA ILE A 67 -2.69 4.13 -16.83
C ILE A 67 -4.06 3.98 -17.52
N PRO A 68 -4.11 3.86 -18.87
CA PRO A 68 -5.36 3.86 -19.62
C PRO A 68 -6.06 2.48 -19.61
N THR A 69 -6.33 1.95 -18.41
CA THR A 69 -7.05 0.68 -18.19
C THR A 69 -8.55 0.84 -18.34
N ASN A 70 -9.24 -0.22 -18.77
CA ASN A 70 -10.70 -0.28 -18.78
C ASN A 70 -11.27 -0.92 -17.50
N LEU A 71 -10.43 -1.54 -16.67
CA LEU A 71 -10.88 -2.14 -15.43
C LEU A 71 -11.31 -1.09 -14.41
N THR A 72 -12.48 -1.32 -13.84
CA THR A 72 -13.01 -0.60 -12.70
C THR A 72 -12.93 -1.46 -11.45
N ASN A 73 -13.35 -0.91 -10.30
CA ASN A 73 -13.38 -1.63 -9.02
C ASN A 73 -11.99 -2.16 -8.60
N ALA A 74 -10.92 -1.40 -8.93
CA ALA A 74 -9.56 -1.77 -8.59
C ALA A 74 -9.30 -1.66 -7.08
N MET A 75 -8.38 -2.49 -6.60
CA MET A 75 -7.89 -2.52 -5.24
C MET A 75 -6.36 -2.48 -5.20
N ASP A 76 -5.82 -1.90 -4.14
CA ASP A 76 -4.41 -2.02 -3.77
C ASP A 76 -4.27 -2.58 -2.34
N ASN A 77 -3.17 -3.28 -2.09
CA ASN A 77 -2.76 -3.75 -0.78
C ASN A 77 -1.30 -3.37 -0.52
N CYS A 78 -1.08 -2.23 0.11
CA CYS A 78 0.26 -1.70 0.35
C CYS A 78 0.38 -1.09 1.74
N GLY A 79 1.58 -1.14 2.29
CA GLY A 79 1.91 -0.57 3.59
C GLY A 79 2.71 0.71 3.44
N THR A 80 2.76 1.52 4.50
CA THR A 80 3.65 2.69 4.57
C THR A 80 5.13 2.30 4.57
N GLY A 81 5.45 1.05 4.91
CA GLY A 81 6.78 0.54 5.15
C GLY A 81 7.42 1.10 6.41
N GLY A 82 8.68 0.72 6.63
CA GLY A 82 9.51 1.27 7.71
C GLY A 82 9.21 0.72 9.11
N ASP A 83 8.46 -0.37 9.21
CA ASP A 83 8.15 -1.09 10.46
C ASP A 83 9.39 -1.79 11.08
N ARG A 84 10.43 -2.03 10.28
CA ARG A 84 11.69 -2.71 10.67
C ARG A 84 11.46 -4.13 11.19
N SER A 85 10.37 -4.79 10.78
CA SER A 85 10.11 -6.20 11.10
C SER A 85 11.06 -7.15 10.37
N PHE A 86 11.53 -6.72 9.19
CA PHE A 86 12.26 -7.56 8.23
C PHE A 86 11.46 -8.81 7.83
N SER A 87 10.14 -8.69 7.77
CA SER A 87 9.26 -9.72 7.21
C SER A 87 9.58 -9.97 5.72
N PHE A 88 9.13 -11.13 5.21
CA PHE A 88 9.05 -11.34 3.76
C PHE A 88 8.01 -10.40 3.13
N ASN A 89 7.93 -10.35 1.80
CA ASN A 89 7.00 -9.44 1.11
C ASN A 89 5.54 -9.94 1.17
N ILE A 90 4.92 -9.85 2.35
CA ILE A 90 3.56 -10.31 2.66
C ILE A 90 2.55 -9.69 1.71
N SER A 91 2.52 -8.36 1.61
CA SER A 91 1.55 -7.67 0.76
C SER A 91 1.71 -8.01 -0.73
N THR A 92 2.93 -8.27 -1.21
CA THR A 92 3.17 -8.69 -2.60
C THR A 92 2.63 -10.10 -2.82
N THR A 93 2.92 -11.02 -1.92
CA THR A 93 2.44 -12.41 -1.99
C THR A 93 0.92 -12.46 -1.93
N ALA A 94 0.31 -11.72 -1.00
CA ALA A 94 -1.14 -11.63 -0.86
C ALA A 94 -1.85 -11.03 -2.09
N ALA A 95 -1.19 -10.16 -2.86
CA ALA A 95 -1.79 -9.58 -4.07
C ALA A 95 -2.09 -10.64 -5.14
N PHE A 96 -1.24 -11.66 -5.28
CA PHE A 96 -1.49 -12.78 -6.20
C PHE A 96 -2.69 -13.61 -5.75
N VAL A 97 -2.84 -13.83 -4.45
CA VAL A 97 -3.99 -14.54 -3.87
C VAL A 97 -5.28 -13.76 -4.09
N LEU A 98 -5.26 -12.45 -3.83
CA LEU A 98 -6.41 -11.56 -4.06
C LEU A 98 -6.83 -11.54 -5.53
N ALA A 99 -5.86 -11.43 -6.45
CA ALA A 99 -6.12 -11.44 -7.89
C ALA A 99 -6.65 -12.80 -8.38
N ALA A 100 -6.09 -13.91 -7.88
CA ALA A 100 -6.60 -15.25 -8.17
C ALA A 100 -8.02 -15.48 -7.61
N GLY A 101 -8.34 -14.85 -6.48
CA GLY A 101 -9.69 -14.78 -5.93
C GLY A 101 -10.61 -13.78 -6.65
N GLY A 102 -10.20 -13.21 -7.79
CA GLY A 102 -11.03 -12.35 -8.63
C GLY A 102 -11.18 -10.91 -8.14
N VAL A 103 -10.21 -10.37 -7.40
CA VAL A 103 -10.09 -8.94 -7.11
C VAL A 103 -9.18 -8.29 -8.14
N ASN A 104 -9.58 -7.16 -8.72
CA ASN A 104 -8.74 -6.41 -9.67
C ASN A 104 -7.61 -5.70 -8.91
N MET A 105 -6.41 -6.27 -8.89
CA MET A 105 -5.29 -5.79 -8.09
C MET A 105 -4.39 -4.83 -8.88
N ALA A 106 -4.47 -3.54 -8.55
CA ALA A 106 -3.58 -2.49 -9.04
C ALA A 106 -2.48 -2.23 -8.01
N LYS A 107 -1.53 -3.17 -7.84
CA LYS A 107 -0.56 -3.09 -6.74
C LYS A 107 0.46 -1.97 -6.99
N HIS A 108 0.46 -0.95 -6.14
CA HIS A 108 1.48 0.10 -6.17
C HIS A 108 2.64 -0.25 -5.23
N GLY A 109 3.87 -0.08 -5.69
CA GLY A 109 5.03 -0.47 -4.90
C GLY A 109 6.33 0.19 -5.30
N ASN A 110 7.33 -0.02 -4.47
CA ASN A 110 8.66 0.55 -4.64
C ASN A 110 9.74 -0.48 -4.27
N ARG A 111 11.00 -0.12 -4.53
CA ARG A 111 12.19 -0.80 -4.01
C ARG A 111 12.35 -0.51 -2.53
N SER A 112 13.07 -1.38 -1.82
CA SER A 112 13.32 -1.20 -0.39
C SER A 112 14.10 0.09 -0.10
N ILE A 113 13.80 0.70 1.06
CA ILE A 113 14.64 1.73 1.69
C ILE A 113 15.23 1.21 3.01
N THR A 114 14.51 0.34 3.74
CA THR A 114 14.87 -0.10 5.11
C THR A 114 14.86 -1.62 5.32
N SER A 115 14.16 -2.40 4.50
CA SER A 115 14.17 -3.86 4.53
C SER A 115 15.28 -4.42 3.64
N LYS A 116 15.52 -5.73 3.70
CA LYS A 116 16.45 -6.42 2.80
C LYS A 116 16.01 -6.40 1.33
N SER A 117 14.70 -6.46 1.08
CA SER A 117 14.14 -6.36 -0.27
C SER A 117 12.72 -5.78 -0.29
N GLY A 118 12.43 -4.98 -1.32
CA GLY A 118 11.14 -4.35 -1.54
C GLY A 118 10.29 -5.14 -2.53
N SER A 119 9.02 -4.74 -2.66
CA SER A 119 8.09 -5.37 -3.62
C SER A 119 8.62 -5.39 -5.05
N ALA A 120 9.24 -4.30 -5.50
CA ALA A 120 9.83 -4.21 -6.83
C ALA A 120 11.02 -5.16 -7.00
N ASP A 121 11.89 -5.27 -5.99
CA ASP A 121 13.10 -6.10 -6.04
C ASP A 121 12.74 -7.59 -6.16
N VAL A 122 11.72 -8.04 -5.41
CA VAL A 122 11.23 -9.42 -5.47
C VAL A 122 10.54 -9.73 -6.78
N LEU A 123 9.70 -8.83 -7.29
CA LEU A 123 9.04 -9.04 -8.57
C LEU A 123 10.05 -9.10 -9.72
N GLU A 124 11.07 -8.24 -9.71
CA GLU A 124 12.17 -8.31 -10.68
C GLU A 124 12.94 -9.64 -10.61
N ALA A 125 13.20 -10.16 -9.40
CA ALA A 125 13.78 -11.49 -9.22
C ALA A 125 12.87 -12.64 -9.71
N LEU A 126 11.56 -12.41 -9.79
CA LEU A 126 10.58 -13.31 -10.40
C LEU A 126 10.48 -13.12 -11.94
N GLY A 127 11.30 -12.27 -12.54
CA GLY A 127 11.28 -12.01 -13.99
C GLY A 127 10.20 -11.02 -14.44
N ILE A 128 9.62 -10.24 -13.52
CA ILE A 128 8.64 -9.21 -13.83
C ILE A 128 9.35 -7.94 -14.30
N ASN A 129 8.96 -7.43 -15.48
CA ASN A 129 9.48 -6.20 -16.05
C ASN A 129 8.81 -4.96 -15.41
N LEU A 130 9.57 -4.24 -14.59
CA LEU A 130 9.12 -3.04 -13.87
C LEU A 130 9.00 -1.78 -14.74
N TYR A 131 9.53 -1.82 -15.97
CA TYR A 131 9.73 -0.64 -16.83
C TYR A 131 8.82 -0.62 -18.05
N LEU A 132 7.71 -1.36 -18.01
CA LEU A 132 6.72 -1.34 -19.07
C LEU A 132 6.08 0.06 -19.20
N PRO A 133 5.79 0.50 -20.44
CA PRO A 133 5.06 1.74 -20.68
C PRO A 133 3.61 1.64 -20.17
N ALA A 134 2.98 2.79 -19.92
CA ALA A 134 1.65 2.88 -19.32
C ALA A 134 0.58 2.12 -20.12
N GLU A 135 0.62 2.17 -21.45
CA GLU A 135 -0.30 1.47 -22.34
C GLU A 135 -0.17 -0.06 -22.18
N LYS A 136 1.06 -0.56 -22.02
CA LYS A 136 1.29 -1.99 -21.82
C LYS A 136 0.88 -2.41 -20.40
N LEU A 137 1.12 -1.59 -19.39
CA LEU A 137 0.63 -1.84 -18.02
C LEU A 137 -0.90 -1.94 -18.00
N ALA A 138 -1.60 -1.07 -18.73
CA ALA A 138 -3.06 -1.14 -18.87
C ALA A 138 -3.52 -2.45 -19.54
N GLN A 139 -2.86 -2.87 -20.62
CA GLN A 139 -3.16 -4.14 -21.29
C GLN A 139 -2.93 -5.36 -20.39
N VAL A 140 -1.82 -5.37 -19.64
CA VAL A 140 -1.53 -6.41 -18.66
C VAL A 140 -2.62 -6.44 -17.60
N PHE A 141 -3.00 -5.28 -17.06
CA PHE A 141 -4.05 -5.20 -16.05
C PHE A 141 -5.39 -5.72 -16.57
N ASP A 142 -5.83 -5.22 -17.73
CA ASP A 142 -7.11 -5.59 -18.36
C ASP A 142 -7.23 -7.10 -18.64
N LYS A 143 -6.12 -7.78 -18.92
CA LYS A 143 -6.10 -9.23 -19.18
C LYS A 143 -5.95 -10.09 -17.93
N VAL A 144 -5.00 -9.73 -17.06
CA VAL A 144 -4.59 -10.59 -15.94
C VAL A 144 -5.41 -10.31 -14.68
N GLY A 145 -5.99 -9.11 -14.56
CA GLY A 145 -6.62 -8.63 -13.33
C GLY A 145 -5.62 -8.30 -12.21
N LEU A 146 -4.32 -8.32 -12.52
CA LEU A 146 -3.22 -7.93 -11.63
C LEU A 146 -2.19 -7.14 -12.43
N VAL A 147 -1.75 -6.01 -11.88
CA VAL A 147 -0.64 -5.22 -12.41
C VAL A 147 0.21 -4.69 -11.27
N PHE A 148 1.53 -4.62 -11.49
CA PHE A 148 2.43 -3.92 -10.59
C PHE A 148 2.77 -2.54 -11.15
N LEU A 149 2.55 -1.51 -10.33
CA LEU A 149 2.73 -0.11 -10.67
C LEU A 149 3.97 0.40 -9.94
N PHE A 150 5.10 0.50 -10.65
CA PHE A 150 6.37 0.88 -10.03
C PHE A 150 6.44 2.40 -9.78
N ALA A 151 6.44 2.78 -8.51
CA ALA A 151 6.29 4.17 -8.08
C ALA A 151 7.34 5.13 -8.67
N GLN A 152 8.59 4.69 -8.83
CA GLN A 152 9.67 5.55 -9.35
C GLN A 152 9.45 5.95 -10.81
N ASN A 153 8.78 5.10 -11.59
CA ASN A 153 8.52 5.35 -13.00
C ASN A 153 7.25 6.19 -13.19
N LEU A 154 6.26 6.02 -12.30
CA LEU A 154 4.92 6.57 -12.50
C LEU A 154 4.70 7.92 -11.83
N HIS A 155 5.62 8.36 -10.94
CA HIS A 155 5.48 9.62 -10.19
C HIS A 155 6.63 10.61 -10.47
N PRO A 156 6.76 11.15 -11.70
CA PRO A 156 7.86 12.07 -12.05
C PRO A 156 7.88 13.34 -11.20
N ALA A 157 6.73 13.76 -10.68
CA ALA A 157 6.59 14.89 -9.76
C ALA A 157 7.35 14.71 -8.44
N MET A 158 7.71 13.47 -8.06
CA MET A 158 8.49 13.21 -6.84
C MET A 158 9.90 13.79 -6.90
N LYS A 159 10.40 14.18 -8.10
CA LYS A 159 11.70 14.86 -8.24
C LYS A 159 11.80 16.17 -7.44
N TYR A 160 10.67 16.84 -7.18
CA TYR A 160 10.65 18.10 -6.40
C TYR A 160 10.71 17.86 -4.88
N PHE A 161 10.22 16.71 -4.41
CA PHE A 161 10.25 16.36 -2.99
C PHE A 161 11.50 15.56 -2.61
N THR A 162 12.07 14.79 -3.54
CA THR A 162 13.14 13.83 -3.25
C THR A 162 14.41 14.45 -2.69
N PRO A 163 14.96 15.56 -3.25
CA PRO A 163 16.16 16.21 -2.68
C PRO A 163 15.93 16.66 -1.24
N VAL A 164 14.80 17.30 -0.97
CA VAL A 164 14.43 17.79 0.36
C VAL A 164 14.30 16.64 1.35
N ARG A 165 13.61 15.55 0.96
CA ARG A 165 13.45 14.36 1.81
C ARG A 165 14.81 13.72 2.15
N ARG A 166 15.73 13.67 1.18
CA ARG A 166 17.08 13.14 1.38
C ARG A 166 17.92 14.01 2.31
N GLN A 167 17.78 15.33 2.25
CA GLN A 167 18.51 16.25 3.14
C GLN A 167 17.92 16.29 4.56
N LEU A 168 16.59 16.16 4.69
CA LEU A 168 15.92 16.19 5.99
C LEU A 168 16.19 14.93 6.83
N GLU A 169 16.28 13.75 6.20
CA GLU A 169 16.50 12.44 6.85
C GLU A 169 15.54 12.10 8.01
N ILE A 170 14.42 12.80 8.13
CA ILE A 170 13.38 12.57 9.13
C ILE A 170 12.04 12.22 8.47
N PRO A 171 11.19 11.40 9.13
CA PRO A 171 9.85 11.12 8.63
C PRO A 171 9.00 12.39 8.57
N THR A 172 8.28 12.59 7.47
CA THR A 172 7.33 13.71 7.26
C THR A 172 6.00 13.16 6.75
N ILE A 173 5.02 14.03 6.49
CA ILE A 173 3.77 13.67 5.81
C ILE A 173 4.00 12.86 4.52
N MET A 174 5.14 13.06 3.84
CA MET A 174 5.49 12.31 2.62
C MET A 174 5.64 10.80 2.86
N ASN A 175 5.98 10.37 4.08
CA ASN A 175 6.06 8.95 4.42
C ASN A 175 4.69 8.26 4.41
N LEU A 176 3.60 9.02 4.53
CA LEU A 176 2.23 8.51 4.47
C LEU A 176 1.68 8.47 3.04
N THR A 177 2.33 9.15 2.09
CA THR A 177 1.77 9.35 0.73
C THR A 177 1.85 8.12 -0.16
N GLY A 178 2.84 7.25 0.00
CA GLY A 178 3.11 6.14 -0.94
C GLY A 178 1.88 5.28 -1.24
N PRO A 179 1.18 4.77 -0.22
CA PRO A 179 -0.07 4.02 -0.39
C PRO A 179 -1.24 4.81 -0.95
N LEU A 180 -1.21 6.14 -0.87
CA LEU A 180 -2.35 7.00 -1.19
C LEU A 180 -2.35 7.48 -2.64
N ILE A 181 -1.20 7.38 -3.31
CA ILE A 181 -0.96 7.97 -4.64
C ILE A 181 -1.00 6.95 -5.77
N ASN A 182 -1.77 5.87 -5.64
CA ASN A 182 -1.94 4.92 -6.75
C ASN A 182 -2.44 5.68 -8.02
N PRO A 183 -1.79 5.52 -9.19
CA PRO A 183 -2.17 6.22 -10.42
C PRO A 183 -3.47 5.70 -11.03
N ILE A 184 -3.92 4.51 -10.61
CA ILE A 184 -5.24 3.97 -10.95
C ILE A 184 -6.23 4.40 -9.86
N PRO A 185 -7.41 4.93 -10.21
CA PRO A 185 -8.49 5.16 -9.25
C PRO A 185 -8.90 3.85 -8.55
N LEU A 186 -8.86 3.85 -7.22
CA LEU A 186 -9.18 2.68 -6.41
C LEU A 186 -10.54 2.83 -5.75
N ASP A 187 -11.36 1.78 -5.86
CA ASP A 187 -12.65 1.71 -5.17
C ASP A 187 -12.50 1.14 -3.76
N THR A 188 -11.53 0.24 -3.59
CA THR A 188 -11.24 -0.40 -2.30
C THR A 188 -9.75 -0.45 -2.01
N GLN A 189 -9.37 -0.54 -0.74
CA GLN A 189 -7.96 -0.57 -0.37
C GLN A 189 -7.73 -1.26 0.97
N LEU A 190 -6.70 -2.12 1.03
CA LEU A 190 -6.09 -2.58 2.28
C LEU A 190 -4.81 -1.78 2.47
N LEU A 191 -4.71 -1.02 3.56
CA LEU A 191 -3.54 -0.19 3.83
C LEU A 191 -2.89 -0.58 5.15
N GLY A 192 -1.61 -0.88 5.07
CA GLY A 192 -0.76 -1.11 6.23
C GLY A 192 -0.17 0.17 6.80
N THR A 193 -0.15 0.34 8.12
CA THR A 193 0.62 1.42 8.76
C THR A 193 1.33 0.97 10.02
N SER A 194 2.56 1.46 10.22
CA SER A 194 3.33 1.25 11.45
C SER A 194 2.98 2.24 12.57
N ARG A 195 1.96 3.09 12.34
CA ARG A 195 1.50 4.13 13.26
C ARG A 195 0.06 3.85 13.69
N PRO A 196 -0.16 3.10 14.81
CA PRO A 196 -1.50 2.80 15.30
C PRO A 196 -2.35 4.05 15.57
N ASP A 197 -1.71 5.15 15.96
CA ASP A 197 -2.34 6.45 16.20
C ASP A 197 -2.92 7.10 14.94
N LEU A 198 -2.52 6.64 13.73
CA LEU A 198 -2.98 7.17 12.45
C LEU A 198 -4.04 6.30 11.76
N LEU A 199 -4.53 5.23 12.39
CA LEU A 199 -5.52 4.32 11.78
C LEU A 199 -6.78 5.06 11.30
N GLU A 200 -7.43 5.78 12.21
CA GLU A 200 -8.66 6.52 11.91
C GLU A 200 -8.42 7.68 10.94
N LEU A 201 -7.32 8.42 11.11
CA LEU A 201 -6.93 9.51 10.21
C LEU A 201 -6.75 8.98 8.78
N THR A 202 -6.03 7.88 8.62
CA THR A 202 -5.75 7.30 7.30
C THR A 202 -7.00 6.75 6.66
N ALA A 203 -7.91 6.12 7.42
CA ALA A 203 -9.21 5.69 6.89
C ALA A 203 -10.07 6.88 6.41
N ASN A 204 -10.04 8.01 7.12
CA ASN A 204 -10.72 9.23 6.68
C ASN A 204 -10.07 9.85 5.42
N VAL A 205 -8.75 9.72 5.25
CA VAL A 205 -8.07 10.13 4.02
C VAL A 205 -8.50 9.25 2.85
N LEU A 206 -8.58 7.92 3.04
CA LEU A 206 -9.08 7.01 2.00
C LEU A 206 -10.52 7.35 1.60
N LYS A 207 -11.38 7.70 2.57
CA LYS A 207 -12.72 8.24 2.30
C LYS A 207 -12.66 9.52 1.46
N GLY A 208 -11.83 10.48 1.87
CA GLY A 208 -11.63 11.75 1.15
C GLY A 208 -11.13 11.56 -0.28
N LEU A 209 -10.35 10.50 -0.54
CA LEU A 209 -9.88 10.11 -1.86
C LEU A 209 -10.87 9.24 -2.65
N GLY A 210 -12.09 9.02 -2.14
CA GLY A 210 -13.18 8.36 -2.85
C GLY A 210 -13.25 6.84 -2.74
N ARG A 211 -12.50 6.21 -1.82
CA ARG A 211 -12.65 4.75 -1.57
C ARG A 211 -14.05 4.49 -1.00
N LYS A 212 -14.76 3.52 -1.58
CA LYS A 212 -16.09 3.07 -1.13
C LYS A 212 -15.99 2.22 0.13
N ARG A 213 -14.93 1.42 0.23
CA ARG A 213 -14.61 0.58 1.39
C ARG A 213 -13.11 0.48 1.54
N ALA A 214 -12.59 0.57 2.76
CA ALA A 214 -11.16 0.41 3.01
C ALA A 214 -10.88 -0.12 4.40
N LEU A 215 -9.77 -0.84 4.55
CA LEU A 215 -9.28 -1.31 5.84
C LEU A 215 -7.86 -0.80 6.04
N VAL A 216 -7.64 -0.04 7.09
CA VAL A 216 -6.30 0.38 7.52
C VAL A 216 -5.90 -0.45 8.72
N ILE A 217 -4.73 -1.09 8.72
CA ILE A 217 -4.31 -2.01 9.77
C ILE A 217 -2.91 -1.71 10.30
N THR A 218 -2.74 -1.99 11.59
CA THR A 218 -1.45 -2.12 12.25
C THR A 218 -1.44 -3.44 13.02
N GLY A 219 -0.46 -4.28 12.74
CA GLY A 219 -0.21 -5.50 13.49
C GLY A 219 0.55 -5.26 14.78
N GLU A 220 0.73 -6.34 15.54
CA GLU A 220 1.45 -6.33 16.80
C GLU A 220 2.88 -5.76 16.62
N GLY A 221 3.36 -4.99 17.59
CA GLY A 221 4.69 -4.38 17.53
C GLY A 221 4.87 -3.28 16.48
N GLY A 222 3.79 -2.80 15.87
CA GLY A 222 3.84 -1.72 14.88
C GLY A 222 4.17 -2.19 13.46
N MET A 223 3.90 -3.46 13.13
CA MET A 223 3.98 -3.96 11.77
C MET A 223 2.90 -3.32 10.90
N ASP A 224 3.25 -2.93 9.67
CA ASP A 224 2.29 -2.40 8.70
C ASP A 224 1.57 -3.51 7.93
N GLU A 225 1.43 -4.67 8.55
CA GLU A 225 0.74 -5.86 8.05
C GLU A 225 -0.03 -6.48 9.21
N ALA A 226 -1.01 -7.34 8.92
CA ALA A 226 -1.61 -8.14 9.97
C ALA A 226 -0.63 -9.22 10.43
N THR A 227 -0.43 -9.30 11.74
CA THR A 227 0.46 -10.26 12.37
C THR A 227 -0.31 -11.53 12.77
N PRO A 228 0.29 -12.71 12.54
CA PRO A 228 -0.25 -13.99 13.03
C PRO A 228 -0.04 -14.18 14.55
N PHE A 229 0.58 -13.22 15.22
CA PHE A 229 0.79 -13.16 16.67
C PHE A 229 0.25 -11.86 17.23
N GLY A 230 -0.01 -11.83 18.54
CA GLY A 230 -0.42 -10.61 19.22
C GLY A 230 -1.81 -10.10 18.81
N LEU A 231 -2.06 -8.82 19.07
CA LEU A 231 -3.31 -8.14 18.76
C LEU A 231 -3.14 -7.24 17.54
N ASN A 232 -4.01 -7.43 16.55
CA ASN A 232 -4.11 -6.54 15.39
C ASN A 232 -5.16 -5.46 15.66
N HIS A 233 -4.88 -4.23 15.23
CA HIS A 233 -5.81 -3.11 15.29
C HIS A 233 -6.10 -2.60 13.89
N TYR A 234 -7.37 -2.31 13.58
CA TYR A 234 -7.72 -1.77 12.27
C TYR A 234 -8.86 -0.76 12.32
N ALA A 235 -8.82 0.17 11.36
CA ALA A 235 -9.93 1.04 11.01
C ALA A 235 -10.63 0.51 9.76
N LEU A 236 -11.94 0.34 9.82
CA LEU A 236 -12.78 -0.02 8.68
C LEU A 236 -13.58 1.20 8.23
N LEU A 237 -13.36 1.62 6.99
CA LEU A 237 -14.24 2.51 6.25
C LEU A 237 -15.27 1.67 5.51
N GLU A 238 -16.55 1.85 5.84
CA GLU A 238 -17.68 1.24 5.15
C GLU A 238 -18.93 2.11 5.35
N ASN A 239 -19.77 2.23 4.32
CA ASN A 239 -21.02 3.01 4.39
C ASN A 239 -20.78 4.46 4.89
N ASP A 240 -19.73 5.09 4.39
CA ASP A 240 -19.26 6.43 4.78
C ASP A 240 -18.89 6.60 6.26
N LYS A 241 -18.75 5.51 7.01
CA LYS A 241 -18.38 5.53 8.43
C LYS A 241 -17.04 4.84 8.64
N VAL A 242 -16.23 5.43 9.52
CA VAL A 242 -14.99 4.82 10.01
C VAL A 242 -15.27 4.23 11.38
N THR A 243 -14.88 2.97 11.59
CA THR A 243 -15.01 2.26 12.87
C THR A 243 -13.69 1.57 13.22
N LEU A 244 -13.36 1.52 14.51
CA LEU A 244 -12.12 0.90 15.01
C LEU A 244 -12.42 -0.46 15.63
N HIS A 245 -11.55 -1.42 15.35
CA HIS A 245 -11.70 -2.81 15.76
C HIS A 245 -10.34 -3.41 16.13
N GLY A 246 -10.36 -4.60 16.74
CA GLY A 246 -9.17 -5.40 16.94
C GLY A 246 -9.49 -6.89 16.95
N PHE A 247 -8.50 -7.70 16.61
CA PHE A 247 -8.64 -9.16 16.56
C PHE A 247 -7.28 -9.86 16.71
N ARG A 248 -7.30 -11.11 17.16
CA ARG A 248 -6.13 -12.01 17.14
C ARG A 248 -6.25 -12.96 15.96
N ALA A 249 -5.10 -13.39 15.42
CA ALA A 249 -5.06 -14.35 14.34
C ALA A 249 -5.78 -15.68 14.70
N SER A 250 -5.70 -16.10 15.96
CA SER A 250 -6.42 -17.27 16.47
C SER A 250 -7.95 -17.15 16.39
N ASP A 251 -8.50 -15.93 16.48
CA ASP A 251 -9.95 -15.67 16.38
C ASP A 251 -10.47 -16.01 14.97
N VAL A 252 -9.58 -16.01 13.99
CA VAL A 252 -9.90 -16.30 12.58
C VAL A 252 -9.28 -17.61 12.09
N GLY A 253 -8.83 -18.47 13.01
CA GLY A 253 -8.34 -19.82 12.69
C GLY A 253 -6.94 -19.86 12.07
N ILE A 254 -6.13 -18.81 12.27
CA ILE A 254 -4.72 -18.80 11.90
C ILE A 254 -3.89 -19.23 13.13
N PRO A 255 -2.99 -20.21 13.00
CA PRO A 255 -2.12 -20.62 14.11
C PRO A 255 -1.15 -19.49 14.47
N GLU A 256 -0.87 -19.35 15.76
CA GLU A 256 0.12 -18.38 16.23
C GLU A 256 1.53 -18.81 15.82
N VAL A 257 2.26 -17.91 15.16
CA VAL A 257 3.68 -18.09 14.78
C VAL A 257 4.50 -16.95 15.37
N GLN A 258 5.82 -17.07 15.39
CA GLN A 258 6.68 -16.00 15.91
C GLN A 258 7.12 -15.06 14.78
N LEU A 259 7.48 -13.82 15.12
CA LEU A 259 8.05 -12.86 14.17
C LEU A 259 9.27 -13.45 13.42
N ASN A 260 10.11 -14.21 14.12
CA ASN A 260 11.29 -14.81 13.51
C ASN A 260 10.96 -15.86 12.44
N ASP A 261 9.78 -16.50 12.50
CA ASP A 261 9.35 -17.50 11.52
C ASP A 261 8.88 -16.87 10.20
N ILE A 262 8.64 -15.56 10.20
CA ILE A 262 8.15 -14.80 9.04
C ILE A 262 9.19 -13.79 8.52
N ARG A 263 10.44 -13.86 9.02
CA ARG A 263 11.52 -13.01 8.53
C ARG A 263 11.88 -13.37 7.09
N GLY A 264 12.00 -12.33 6.28
CA GLY A 264 12.45 -12.40 4.90
C GLY A 264 13.96 -12.23 4.74
N GLY A 265 14.37 -12.33 3.49
CA GLY A 265 15.73 -12.26 3.02
C GLY A 265 15.96 -11.25 1.91
N GLU A 266 17.04 -11.46 1.19
CA GLU A 266 17.34 -10.73 -0.05
C GLU A 266 16.32 -11.07 -1.15
N ALA A 267 16.30 -10.30 -2.23
CA ALA A 267 15.28 -10.44 -3.27
C ALA A 267 15.13 -11.88 -3.85
N PRO A 268 16.21 -12.64 -4.13
CA PRO A 268 16.08 -14.03 -4.59
C PRO A 268 15.46 -14.96 -3.55
N GLU A 269 15.79 -14.78 -2.26
CA GLU A 269 15.25 -15.57 -1.16
C GLU A 269 13.75 -15.30 -0.99
N ASN A 270 13.34 -14.02 -1.00
CA ASN A 270 11.93 -13.65 -0.89
C ASN A 270 11.11 -14.04 -2.14
N ALA A 271 11.72 -14.06 -3.33
CA ALA A 271 11.10 -14.58 -4.53
C ALA A 271 10.79 -16.08 -4.40
N GLU A 272 11.71 -16.85 -3.81
CA GLU A 272 11.51 -18.28 -3.55
C GLU A 272 10.46 -18.53 -2.46
N ILE A 273 10.49 -17.75 -1.37
CA ILE A 273 9.42 -17.79 -0.35
C ILE A 273 8.05 -17.53 -0.99
N LEU A 274 7.94 -16.48 -1.81
CA LEU A 274 6.70 -16.12 -2.49
C LEU A 274 6.21 -17.29 -3.36
N LYS A 275 7.07 -17.88 -4.20
CA LYS A 275 6.71 -19.05 -5.02
C LYS A 275 6.20 -20.21 -4.16
N ASN A 276 6.94 -20.60 -3.12
CA ASN A 276 6.56 -21.69 -2.22
C ASN A 276 5.19 -21.44 -1.59
N VAL A 277 4.88 -20.20 -1.19
CA VAL A 277 3.55 -19.85 -0.68
C VAL A 277 2.47 -20.01 -1.75
N LEU A 278 2.71 -19.53 -2.96
CA LEU A 278 1.73 -19.65 -4.06
C LEU A 278 1.51 -21.11 -4.50
N GLU A 279 2.52 -21.96 -4.36
CA GLU A 279 2.46 -23.42 -4.54
C GLU A 279 1.81 -24.16 -3.35
N ASN A 280 1.30 -23.43 -2.36
CA ASN A 280 0.64 -23.97 -1.17
C ASN A 280 1.57 -24.84 -0.29
N GLN A 281 2.88 -24.53 -0.24
CA GLN A 281 3.82 -25.23 0.63
C GLN A 281 3.61 -24.81 2.12
N PRO A 282 3.36 -25.77 3.04
CA PRO A 282 3.10 -25.46 4.44
C PRO A 282 4.26 -24.67 5.10
N SER A 283 3.95 -23.49 5.63
CA SER A 283 4.93 -22.61 6.28
C SER A 283 4.24 -21.49 7.08
N ALA A 284 4.98 -20.83 7.97
CA ALA A 284 4.53 -19.60 8.62
C ALA A 284 4.27 -18.47 7.60
N PHE A 285 5.03 -18.45 6.50
CA PHE A 285 4.83 -17.52 5.38
C PHE A 285 3.46 -17.74 4.71
N LEU A 286 3.04 -18.99 4.51
CA LEU A 286 1.74 -19.34 3.95
C LEU A 286 0.61 -18.84 4.87
N GLU A 287 0.64 -19.18 6.15
CA GLU A 287 -0.40 -18.77 7.10
C GLU A 287 -0.50 -17.24 7.24
N THR A 288 0.64 -16.55 7.24
CA THR A 288 0.68 -15.07 7.26
C THR A 288 0.10 -14.46 5.98
N THR A 289 0.37 -15.09 4.83
CA THR A 289 -0.20 -14.66 3.54
C THR A 289 -1.71 -14.87 3.52
N ILE A 290 -2.20 -16.03 3.97
CA ILE A 290 -3.63 -16.33 4.07
C ILE A 290 -4.34 -15.30 4.95
N LEU A 291 -3.76 -14.94 6.10
CA LEU A 291 -4.30 -13.91 6.99
C LEU A 291 -4.46 -12.56 6.26
N ASN A 292 -3.40 -12.08 5.61
CA ASN A 292 -3.41 -10.77 4.96
C ASN A 292 -4.25 -10.76 3.67
N ALA A 293 -4.30 -11.87 2.93
CA ALA A 293 -5.21 -12.02 1.79
C ALA A 293 -6.68 -12.09 2.25
N GLY A 294 -6.97 -12.78 3.36
CA GLY A 294 -8.30 -12.84 3.96
C GLY A 294 -8.81 -11.46 4.38
N LEU A 295 -7.94 -10.66 5.00
CA LEU A 295 -8.21 -9.24 5.27
C LEU A 295 -8.43 -8.44 3.98
N GLY A 296 -7.66 -8.71 2.93
CA GLY A 296 -7.85 -8.04 1.65
C GLY A 296 -9.21 -8.34 1.01
N PHE A 297 -9.67 -9.59 1.04
CA PHE A 297 -11.02 -9.95 0.59
C PHE A 297 -12.11 -9.27 1.42
N TYR A 298 -11.91 -9.18 2.73
CA TYR A 298 -12.81 -8.46 3.63
C TYR A 298 -12.80 -6.94 3.37
N ALA A 299 -11.63 -6.34 3.14
CA ALA A 299 -11.49 -4.92 2.80
C ALA A 299 -12.13 -4.58 1.45
N ASN A 300 -12.08 -5.51 0.50
CA ASN A 300 -12.75 -5.40 -0.79
C ASN A 300 -14.28 -5.53 -0.69
N GLY A 301 -14.80 -6.14 0.39
CA GLY A 301 -16.22 -6.48 0.52
C GLY A 301 -16.63 -7.72 -0.27
N LYS A 302 -15.67 -8.56 -0.67
CA LYS A 302 -15.93 -9.84 -1.35
C LYS A 302 -16.52 -10.88 -0.39
N VAL A 303 -16.24 -10.73 0.90
CA VAL A 303 -16.68 -11.58 1.99
C VAL A 303 -17.14 -10.73 3.17
N ASP A 304 -18.02 -11.28 4.01
CA ASP A 304 -18.67 -10.54 5.09
C ASP A 304 -17.89 -10.54 6.41
N SER A 305 -16.84 -11.35 6.54
CA SER A 305 -15.99 -11.41 7.73
C SER A 305 -14.54 -11.75 7.42
N ILE A 306 -13.63 -11.40 8.34
CA ILE A 306 -12.21 -11.77 8.25
C ILE A 306 -12.06 -13.30 8.24
N LYS A 307 -12.83 -14.03 9.06
CA LYS A 307 -12.81 -15.50 9.11
C LYS A 307 -13.15 -16.12 7.75
N SER A 308 -14.26 -15.70 7.13
CA SER A 308 -14.63 -16.17 5.79
C SER A 308 -13.60 -15.77 4.73
N GLY A 309 -12.93 -14.63 4.90
CA GLY A 309 -11.84 -14.21 4.02
C GLY A 309 -10.62 -15.12 4.14
N VAL A 310 -10.24 -15.50 5.36
CA VAL A 310 -9.16 -16.47 5.62
C VAL A 310 -9.49 -17.83 4.99
N ASP A 311 -10.72 -18.31 5.16
CA ASP A 311 -11.16 -19.58 4.57
C ASP A 311 -11.12 -19.53 3.04
N PHE A 312 -11.60 -18.44 2.45
CA PHE A 312 -11.55 -18.24 1.00
C PHE A 312 -10.12 -18.10 0.46
N ALA A 313 -9.23 -17.40 1.16
CA ALA A 313 -7.82 -17.29 0.78
C ALA A 313 -7.12 -18.66 0.80
N ARG A 314 -7.42 -19.50 1.80
CA ARG A 314 -6.91 -20.87 1.89
C ARG A 314 -7.41 -21.73 0.72
N GLU A 315 -8.69 -21.60 0.36
CA GLU A 315 -9.27 -22.27 -0.82
C GLU A 315 -8.55 -21.83 -2.11
N VAL A 316 -8.45 -20.52 -2.36
CA VAL A 316 -7.81 -19.96 -3.57
C VAL A 316 -6.38 -20.48 -3.76
N ILE A 317 -5.56 -20.47 -2.70
CA ILE A 317 -4.19 -20.98 -2.77
C ILE A 317 -4.18 -22.50 -3.00
N SER A 318 -5.06 -23.26 -2.33
CA SER A 318 -5.08 -24.73 -2.44
C SER A 318 -5.40 -25.25 -3.84
N THR A 319 -6.09 -24.45 -4.66
CA THR A 319 -6.41 -24.80 -6.06
C THR A 319 -5.25 -24.60 -7.03
N GLY A 320 -4.16 -23.96 -6.60
CA GLY A 320 -3.06 -23.54 -7.47
C GLY A 320 -3.31 -22.26 -8.26
N ALA A 321 -4.51 -21.66 -8.17
CA ALA A 321 -4.88 -20.46 -8.92
C ALA A 321 -3.95 -19.27 -8.65
N ALA A 322 -3.46 -19.12 -7.41
CA ALA A 322 -2.52 -18.07 -7.04
C ALA A 322 -1.17 -18.22 -7.77
N PHE A 323 -0.68 -19.45 -7.92
CA PHE A 323 0.54 -19.73 -8.69
C PHE A 323 0.33 -19.55 -10.19
N THR A 324 -0.82 -19.97 -10.73
CA THR A 324 -1.21 -19.68 -12.12
C THR A 324 -1.22 -18.18 -12.40
N LYS A 325 -1.72 -17.36 -11.45
CA LYS A 325 -1.76 -15.90 -11.60
C LYS A 325 -0.36 -15.28 -11.74
N LEU A 326 0.64 -15.82 -11.05
CA LEU A 326 2.04 -15.41 -11.24
C LEU A 326 2.50 -15.67 -12.68
N HIS A 327 2.22 -16.86 -13.22
CA HIS A 327 2.59 -17.20 -14.60
C HIS A 327 1.86 -16.38 -15.65
N GLU A 328 0.57 -16.10 -15.47
CA GLU A 328 -0.19 -15.21 -16.34
C GLU A 328 0.43 -13.81 -16.37
N LEU A 329 0.78 -13.28 -15.20
CA LEU A 329 1.45 -11.98 -15.09
C LEU A 329 2.81 -11.99 -15.80
N GLN A 330 3.63 -13.03 -15.61
CA GLN A 330 4.93 -13.16 -16.29
C GLN A 330 4.77 -13.24 -17.81
N ALA A 331 3.82 -14.05 -18.30
CA ALA A 331 3.63 -14.29 -19.72
C ALA A 331 3.24 -13.01 -20.48
N GLU A 332 2.36 -12.18 -19.90
CA GLU A 332 1.89 -10.94 -20.53
C GLU A 332 2.95 -9.81 -20.58
N GLN A 333 4.11 -10.00 -19.95
CA GLN A 333 5.21 -9.03 -19.93
C GLN A 333 6.33 -9.33 -20.94
N ILE A 334 6.30 -10.50 -21.57
CA ILE A 334 7.31 -10.95 -22.55
C ILE A 334 6.94 -10.53 -23.99
N GLY A 335 5.72 -10.02 -24.21
CA GLY A 335 5.20 -9.62 -25.52
C GLY A 335 5.16 -8.12 -25.78
#